data_AF-A0A9W9XZ36-F1
#
_entry.id   AF-A0A9W9XZ36-F1
#
_cell.length_a   1.000
_cell.length_b   1.000
_cell.length_c   1.000
_cell.angle_alpha   90.00
_cell.angle_beta   90.00
_cell.angle_gamma   90.00
#
_symmetry.space_group_name_H-M   'P 1'
#
loop_
_entity.id
_entity.type
_entity.pdbx_description
1 polymer ?
#
loop_
_entity_poly.entity_id
_entity_poly.type
_entity_poly.pdbx_seq_one_letter_code
_entity_poly.pdbx_strand_id
1 'polypeptide(L)'
;MVHALTGHCPPPFLQEALFPTTGGFIDGRYCEKITFGNSSYSCCLPCPLGEWRYDTDLAEKIAVTSWISVAILPLCIFLLISYAVLPVKHTHRHYLSICFTLAFIIPLGAKPEQCHNAITPNDMRSDLSCAFSGSLLLFGGWLVVIWSFIRTMAFHLQVCWERVLGPKFMWTAFVCGFGIPAIGLTVMLILTGVSFRFGEICHINVTNGLYDYWIPVMIFAAAALFFQLSTMIYCTHIYLRSLFDKSTSTLGSSGANLPSYTASIGTVTARQAYRRVRRVLKLQWRGIALTLIILGNVIFFAVVFINLDNAVAPTAENVKTATPWLLCLAQTGDKDLCRNYAAAIGPNEATLLAVVILLSLVGFWNFILYARPSMFVGWVDLVRNKLTQRNEFVSVDANARFANKGFEMLTTSVKSPDAFMRSPSPTRMGPDRDAFMRSPSPTQMGRTDRSAFMSSPSPTQTGYGRSTTSPNPSLDRTHVAREARYVRPSLSFSGPRPPSSLHSAREWDPQSSFAPGHGRV
;
A
#
# COMPACT_ATOMS: atom_id res chain seq x y z
N MET A 1 8.35 -22.07 51.09
CA MET A 1 9.06 -20.80 50.82
C MET A 1 8.13 -19.60 50.58
N VAL A 2 6.86 -19.80 50.19
CA VAL A 2 5.88 -18.71 49.92
C VAL A 2 5.54 -17.85 51.15
N HIS A 3 5.45 -18.44 52.35
CA HIS A 3 5.15 -17.70 53.60
C HIS A 3 6.19 -16.64 54.00
N ALA A 4 7.42 -16.71 53.49
CA ALA A 4 8.45 -15.73 53.81
C ALA A 4 8.29 -14.42 53.03
N LEU A 5 7.56 -14.44 51.89
CA LEU A 5 7.43 -13.31 50.95
C LEU A 5 6.11 -12.55 51.10
N THR A 6 5.11 -13.15 51.76
CA THR A 6 3.85 -12.46 52.10
C THR A 6 4.06 -11.43 53.20
N GLY A 7 5.03 -11.66 54.10
CA GLY A 7 5.29 -10.77 55.23
C GLY A 7 4.02 -10.53 56.05
N HIS A 8 3.62 -9.28 56.19
CA HIS A 8 2.39 -8.86 56.87
C HIS A 8 1.15 -8.76 55.95
N CYS A 9 1.29 -9.05 54.66
CA CYS A 9 0.19 -9.04 53.71
C CYS A 9 -0.57 -10.38 53.72
N PRO A 10 -1.91 -10.36 53.59
CA PRO A 10 -2.69 -11.58 53.47
C PRO A 10 -2.33 -12.30 52.15
N PRO A 11 -2.21 -13.64 52.12
CA PRO A 11 -2.07 -14.37 50.86
C PRO A 11 -3.23 -14.05 49.89
N PRO A 12 -3.00 -13.96 48.57
CA PRO A 12 -1.75 -14.21 47.83
C PRO A 12 -0.85 -12.96 47.70
N PHE A 13 -1.17 -11.87 48.40
CA PHE A 13 -0.43 -10.62 48.29
C PHE A 13 0.95 -10.71 48.93
N LEU A 14 1.92 -10.05 48.30
CA LEU A 14 3.32 -10.06 48.70
C LEU A 14 3.72 -8.68 49.22
N GLN A 15 4.51 -8.63 50.29
CA GLN A 15 4.91 -7.35 50.89
C GLN A 15 6.03 -6.71 50.07
N GLU A 16 5.79 -5.48 49.57
CA GLU A 16 6.69 -4.80 48.64
C GLU A 16 8.12 -4.63 49.19
N ALA A 17 8.24 -4.33 50.50
CA ALA A 17 9.52 -4.08 51.16
C ALA A 17 10.47 -5.29 51.18
N LEU A 18 9.97 -6.49 50.86
CA LEU A 18 10.77 -7.71 50.76
C LEU A 18 11.42 -7.89 49.37
N PHE A 19 11.13 -6.99 48.42
CA PHE A 19 11.64 -7.04 47.06
C PHE A 19 12.59 -5.86 46.79
N PRO A 20 13.60 -6.05 45.93
CA PRO A 20 14.57 -5.00 45.62
C PRO A 20 13.88 -3.79 44.97
N THR A 21 14.35 -2.59 45.28
CA THR A 21 13.90 -1.31 44.67
C THR A 21 14.64 -0.98 43.37
N THR A 22 15.34 -1.94 42.80
CA THR A 22 16.10 -1.80 41.55
C THR A 22 15.89 -3.03 40.67
N GLY A 23 15.77 -2.83 39.36
CA GLY A 23 15.57 -3.90 38.39
C GLY A 23 14.10 -4.05 37.97
N GLY A 24 13.87 -4.30 36.68
CA GLY A 24 12.54 -4.37 36.07
C GLY A 24 11.78 -3.03 36.10
N PHE A 25 10.50 -3.08 35.77
CA PHE A 25 9.61 -1.93 35.75
C PHE A 25 8.87 -1.75 37.09
N ILE A 26 9.47 -0.98 38.00
CA ILE A 26 8.95 -0.79 39.37
C ILE A 26 7.59 -0.10 39.39
N ASP A 27 7.39 0.92 38.54
CA ASP A 27 6.09 1.61 38.41
C ASP A 27 4.98 0.70 37.84
N GLY A 28 5.35 -0.49 37.35
CA GLY A 28 4.41 -1.52 36.88
C GLY A 28 3.92 -2.47 37.97
N ARG A 29 4.43 -2.35 39.20
CA ARG A 29 3.96 -3.17 40.32
C ARG A 29 2.52 -2.79 40.68
N TYR A 30 1.67 -3.79 40.84
CA TYR A 30 0.29 -3.57 41.26
C TYR A 30 0.20 -3.67 42.78
N CYS A 31 0.53 -2.57 43.47
CA CYS A 31 0.60 -2.48 44.93
C CYS A 31 -0.33 -1.41 45.50
N GLU A 32 -0.84 -1.65 46.70
CA GLU A 32 -1.61 -0.67 47.47
C GLU A 32 -1.15 -0.65 48.93
N LYS A 33 -1.21 0.51 49.58
CA LYS A 33 -0.85 0.65 51.00
C LYS A 33 -2.05 0.28 51.87
N ILE A 34 -1.90 -0.79 52.65
CA ILE A 34 -2.89 -1.26 53.59
C ILE A 34 -2.46 -0.87 55.00
N THR A 35 -3.40 -0.33 55.79
CA THR A 35 -3.18 0.00 57.20
C THR A 35 -3.62 -1.18 58.08
N PHE A 36 -2.67 -1.73 58.83
CA PHE A 36 -2.90 -2.75 59.84
C PHE A 36 -2.55 -2.17 61.21
N GLY A 37 -3.58 -1.79 61.98
CA GLY A 37 -3.41 -1.10 63.27
C GLY A 37 -2.68 0.24 63.09
N ASN A 38 -1.55 0.41 63.79
CA ASN A 38 -0.74 1.64 63.74
C ASN A 38 0.33 1.65 62.64
N SER A 39 0.40 0.60 61.80
CA SER A 39 1.43 0.43 60.77
C SER A 39 0.82 0.29 59.38
N SER A 40 1.44 0.92 58.37
CA SER A 40 1.06 0.79 56.96
C SER A 40 2.06 -0.08 56.21
N TYR A 41 1.57 -1.11 55.52
CA TYR A 41 2.38 -1.99 54.67
C TYR A 41 1.92 -1.88 53.21
N SER A 42 2.85 -1.88 52.27
CA SER A 42 2.54 -1.94 50.83
C SER A 42 2.42 -3.40 50.41
N CYS A 43 1.24 -3.79 49.93
CA CYS A 43 0.92 -5.15 49.52
C CYS A 43 0.67 -5.19 48.01
N CYS A 44 1.37 -6.10 47.33
CA CYS A 44 1.37 -6.22 45.88
C CYS A 44 0.76 -7.53 45.42
N LEU A 45 0.07 -7.50 44.28
CA LEU A 45 -0.35 -8.72 43.62
C LEU A 45 0.84 -9.37 42.88
N PRO A 46 0.93 -10.71 42.84
CA PRO A 46 2.00 -11.37 42.11
C PRO A 46 1.97 -11.11 40.59
N CYS A 47 3.14 -11.05 39.97
CA CYS A 47 3.32 -10.96 38.53
C CYS A 47 3.19 -12.35 37.89
N PRO A 48 2.56 -12.50 36.70
CA PRO A 48 1.98 -11.45 35.85
C PRO A 48 0.52 -11.11 36.22
N LEU A 49 0.19 -9.82 36.21
CA LEU A 49 -1.15 -9.29 36.58
C LEU A 49 -2.30 -9.92 35.76
N GLY A 50 -2.03 -10.24 34.49
CA GLY A 50 -3.02 -10.84 33.58
C GLY A 50 -3.56 -12.19 34.06
N GLU A 51 -2.72 -13.01 34.70
CA GLU A 51 -3.10 -14.36 35.14
C GLU A 51 -4.04 -14.37 36.36
N TRP A 52 -4.06 -13.28 37.13
CA TRP A 52 -4.95 -13.10 38.28
C TRP A 52 -6.32 -12.57 37.88
N ARG A 53 -6.39 -11.91 36.73
CA ARG A 53 -7.57 -11.21 36.23
C ARG A 53 -8.33 -12.04 35.21
N TYR A 54 -7.61 -12.67 34.29
CA TYR A 54 -8.16 -13.33 33.10
C TYR A 54 -8.06 -14.84 33.19
N ASP A 55 -8.74 -15.52 32.27
CA ASP A 55 -8.63 -16.98 32.14
C ASP A 55 -7.22 -17.46 31.87
N THR A 56 -6.89 -18.59 32.49
CA THR A 56 -5.75 -19.43 32.13
C THR A 56 -5.72 -19.75 30.62
N ASP A 57 -6.88 -19.94 30.00
CA ASP A 57 -7.01 -20.20 28.55
C ASP A 57 -6.79 -18.93 27.70
N LEU A 58 -6.87 -17.72 28.28
CA LEU A 58 -6.64 -16.49 27.50
C LEU A 58 -5.20 -16.42 26.99
N ALA A 59 -4.21 -16.80 27.80
CA ALA A 59 -2.81 -16.80 27.40
C ALA A 59 -2.59 -17.77 26.22
N GLU A 60 -3.21 -18.95 26.27
CA GLU A 60 -3.17 -19.92 25.18
C GLU A 60 -3.85 -19.37 23.91
N LYS A 61 -5.04 -18.77 24.04
CA LYS A 61 -5.74 -18.12 22.91
C LYS A 61 -4.92 -17.02 22.26
N ILE A 62 -4.24 -16.18 23.05
CA ILE A 62 -3.35 -15.13 22.56
C ILE A 62 -2.16 -15.76 21.83
N ALA A 63 -1.54 -16.80 22.39
CA ALA A 63 -0.43 -17.51 21.78
C ALA A 63 -0.83 -18.15 20.44
N VAL A 64 -1.99 -18.82 20.38
CA VAL A 64 -2.54 -19.39 19.14
C VAL A 64 -2.84 -18.30 18.11
N THR A 65 -3.38 -17.16 18.54
CA THR A 65 -3.66 -16.02 17.65
C THR A 65 -2.37 -15.44 17.07
N SER A 66 -1.28 -15.40 17.83
CA SER A 66 0.02 -14.91 17.37
C SER A 66 0.57 -15.68 16.16
N TRP A 67 0.25 -16.98 16.03
CA TRP A 67 0.61 -17.78 14.85
C TRP A 67 0.02 -17.25 13.53
N ILE A 68 -1.05 -16.46 13.57
CA ILE A 68 -1.59 -15.78 12.40
C ILE A 68 -0.52 -14.86 11.79
N SER A 69 0.25 -14.15 12.63
CA SER A 69 1.35 -13.29 12.17
C SER A 69 2.45 -14.09 11.47
N VAL A 70 2.79 -15.27 12.00
CA VAL A 70 3.76 -16.20 11.38
C VAL A 70 3.26 -16.66 10.01
N ALA A 71 1.98 -16.99 9.87
CA ALA A 71 1.38 -17.38 8.59
C ALA A 71 1.31 -16.23 7.56
N ILE A 72 1.23 -14.97 8.02
CA ILE A 72 1.19 -13.77 7.17
C ILE A 72 2.59 -13.34 6.72
N LEU A 73 3.64 -13.68 7.47
CA LEU A 73 5.02 -13.31 7.15
C LEU A 73 5.44 -13.73 5.72
N PRO A 74 5.17 -14.97 5.23
CA PRO A 74 5.41 -15.36 3.85
C PRO A 74 4.73 -14.47 2.81
N LEU A 75 3.53 -13.95 3.10
CA LEU A 75 2.81 -13.06 2.18
C LEU A 75 3.51 -11.70 2.07
N CYS A 76 4.02 -11.17 3.20
CA CYS A 76 4.81 -9.95 3.20
C CYS A 76 6.16 -10.14 2.49
N ILE A 77 6.82 -11.27 2.73
CA ILE A 77 8.06 -11.65 2.04
C ILE A 77 7.80 -11.78 0.53
N PHE A 78 6.71 -12.42 0.12
CA PHE A 78 6.33 -12.53 -1.29
C PHE A 78 6.22 -11.16 -1.96
N LEU A 79 5.63 -10.16 -1.29
CA LEU A 79 5.57 -8.79 -1.84
C LEU A 79 6.96 -8.19 -2.01
N LEU A 80 7.83 -8.30 -1.01
CA LEU A 80 9.19 -7.76 -1.06
C LEU A 80 10.02 -8.43 -2.17
N ILE A 81 9.97 -9.76 -2.26
CA ILE A 81 10.64 -10.52 -3.33
C ILE A 81 10.05 -10.13 -4.69
N SER A 82 8.73 -9.98 -4.79
CA SER A 82 8.08 -9.51 -6.01
C SER A 82 8.61 -8.12 -6.41
N TYR A 83 8.79 -7.20 -5.47
CA TYR A 83 9.38 -5.89 -5.77
C TYR A 83 10.85 -5.95 -6.17
N ALA A 84 11.62 -6.89 -5.63
CA ALA A 84 13.03 -7.06 -5.96
C ALA A 84 13.24 -7.70 -7.33
N VAL A 85 12.50 -8.77 -7.63
CA VAL A 85 12.75 -9.65 -8.79
C VAL A 85 11.92 -9.28 -10.01
N LEU A 86 10.63 -8.97 -9.84
CA LEU A 86 9.75 -8.72 -10.99
C LEU A 86 9.94 -7.32 -11.57
N PRO A 87 9.88 -7.18 -12.91
CA PRO A 87 10.06 -5.89 -13.56
C PRO A 87 8.88 -4.95 -13.25
N VAL A 88 9.15 -3.64 -13.33
CA VAL A 88 8.22 -2.56 -12.97
C VAL A 88 6.87 -2.67 -13.70
N LYS A 89 6.85 -3.24 -14.91
CA LYS A 89 5.61 -3.50 -15.66
C LYS A 89 4.58 -4.38 -14.93
N HIS A 90 5.04 -5.32 -14.10
CA HIS A 90 4.15 -6.24 -13.37
C HIS A 90 3.86 -5.76 -11.95
N THR A 91 4.85 -5.11 -11.33
CA THR A 91 4.76 -4.68 -9.93
C THR A 91 4.18 -3.27 -9.76
N HIS A 92 4.36 -2.41 -10.76
CA HIS A 92 4.15 -0.96 -10.66
C HIS A 92 4.79 -0.39 -9.37
N ARG A 93 5.98 -0.90 -9.02
CA ARG A 93 6.63 -0.57 -7.75
C ARG A 93 6.88 0.94 -7.65
N HIS A 94 6.44 1.51 -6.54
CA HIS A 94 6.73 2.88 -6.15
C HIS A 94 7.48 2.84 -4.81
N TYR A 95 8.45 3.71 -4.59
CA TYR A 95 9.28 3.69 -3.39
C TYR A 95 8.44 3.75 -2.10
N LEU A 96 7.36 4.55 -2.11
CA LEU A 96 6.37 4.60 -1.01
C LEU A 96 5.74 3.24 -0.68
N SER A 97 5.49 2.40 -1.69
CA SER A 97 4.90 1.06 -1.49
C SER A 97 5.90 0.12 -0.83
N ILE A 98 7.18 0.19 -1.21
CA ILE A 98 8.23 -0.70 -0.68
C ILE A 98 8.50 -0.37 0.79
N CYS A 99 8.69 0.92 1.11
CA CYS A 99 8.93 1.35 2.49
C CYS A 99 7.74 1.05 3.40
N PHE A 100 6.51 1.18 2.88
CA PHE A 100 5.31 0.80 3.61
C PHE A 100 5.27 -0.71 3.91
N THR A 101 5.67 -1.58 2.97
CA THR A 101 5.70 -3.03 3.22
C THR A 101 6.76 -3.47 4.22
N LEU A 102 7.89 -2.75 4.31
CA LEU A 102 8.94 -3.04 5.30
C LEU A 102 8.48 -2.76 6.74
N ALA A 103 7.52 -1.85 6.93
CA ALA A 103 7.02 -1.47 8.25
C ALA A 103 6.24 -2.59 8.98
N PHE A 104 5.84 -3.66 8.29
CA PHE A 104 5.01 -4.74 8.84
C PHE A 104 5.76 -6.02 9.19
N ILE A 105 7.09 -6.05 9.03
CA ILE A 105 7.89 -7.19 9.46
C ILE A 105 8.23 -7.00 10.94
N ILE A 106 7.35 -7.47 11.82
CA ILE A 106 7.60 -7.50 13.26
C ILE A 106 7.96 -8.95 13.64
N PRO A 107 9.12 -9.20 14.26
CA PRO A 107 9.45 -10.51 14.79
C PRO A 107 8.60 -10.75 16.06
N LEU A 108 7.50 -11.47 15.90
CA LEU A 108 6.72 -12.04 17.00
C LEU A 108 7.09 -13.52 17.09
N GLY A 109 8.04 -13.86 17.97
CA GLY A 109 8.51 -15.25 18.06
C GLY A 109 9.27 -15.63 19.32
N ALA A 110 9.42 -14.73 20.29
CA ALA A 110 10.03 -15.06 21.57
C ALA A 110 8.92 -15.34 22.60
N LYS A 111 9.14 -16.34 23.47
CA LYS A 111 8.41 -16.51 24.73
C LYS A 111 9.28 -15.96 25.86
N PRO A 112 9.22 -14.64 26.15
CA PRO A 112 10.08 -14.04 27.16
C PRO A 112 9.58 -14.32 28.58
N GLU A 113 10.50 -14.29 29.55
CA GLU A 113 10.11 -14.22 30.96
C GLU A 113 9.52 -12.84 31.26
N GLN A 114 8.23 -12.78 31.55
CA GLN A 114 7.48 -11.52 31.72
C GLN A 114 7.84 -10.79 33.03
N CYS A 115 8.28 -11.53 34.04
CA CYS A 115 8.48 -11.02 35.40
C CYS A 115 9.96 -11.06 35.79
N HIS A 116 10.47 -9.95 36.30
CA HIS A 116 11.83 -9.85 36.85
C HIS A 116 11.94 -10.55 38.21
N ASN A 117 10.89 -10.42 39.02
CA ASN A 117 10.70 -11.10 40.29
C ASN A 117 9.20 -11.30 40.56
N ALA A 118 8.83 -11.85 41.71
CA ALA A 118 7.44 -12.24 41.99
C ALA A 118 6.42 -11.09 41.95
N ILE A 119 6.84 -9.81 42.01
CA ILE A 119 5.92 -8.65 41.93
C ILE A 119 6.26 -7.67 40.80
N THR A 120 7.46 -7.73 40.24
CA THR A 120 7.98 -6.71 39.32
C THR A 120 8.03 -7.25 37.88
N PRO A 121 7.37 -6.61 36.90
CA PRO A 121 7.50 -6.97 35.49
C PRO A 121 8.89 -6.64 34.94
N ASN A 122 9.32 -7.35 33.89
CA ASN A 122 10.54 -7.01 33.16
C ASN A 122 10.32 -5.76 32.28
N ASP A 123 11.36 -4.93 32.17
CA ASP A 123 11.40 -3.73 31.34
C ASP A 123 12.46 -3.87 30.23
N MET A 124 12.60 -2.86 29.37
CA MET A 124 13.62 -2.86 28.32
C MET A 124 15.07 -2.97 28.83
N ARG A 125 15.31 -2.64 30.11
CA ARG A 125 16.64 -2.63 30.72
C ARG A 125 16.98 -3.96 31.36
N SER A 126 15.96 -4.69 31.83
CA SER A 126 16.12 -6.03 32.43
C SER A 126 15.95 -7.17 31.41
N ASP A 127 15.22 -6.97 30.31
CA ASP A 127 15.06 -7.96 29.24
C ASP A 127 15.21 -7.35 27.83
N LEU A 128 16.17 -7.90 27.08
CA LEU A 128 16.43 -7.47 25.69
C LEU A 128 15.31 -7.87 24.75
N SER A 129 14.60 -8.97 25.02
CA SER A 129 13.49 -9.40 24.17
C SER A 129 12.36 -8.36 24.21
N CYS A 130 12.06 -7.81 25.39
CA CYS A 130 11.17 -6.67 25.57
C CYS A 130 11.67 -5.46 24.80
N ALA A 131 12.95 -5.09 24.99
CA ALA A 131 13.54 -3.93 24.33
C ALA A 131 13.37 -3.99 22.80
N PHE A 132 13.73 -5.10 22.17
CA PHE A 132 13.61 -5.25 20.72
C PHE A 132 12.16 -5.40 20.25
N SER A 133 11.37 -6.27 20.88
CA SER A 133 9.99 -6.52 20.44
C SER A 133 9.09 -5.29 20.59
N GLY A 134 9.15 -4.63 21.76
CA GLY A 134 8.39 -3.41 22.03
C GLY A 134 8.84 -2.25 21.13
N SER A 135 10.15 -2.07 20.95
CA SER A 135 10.68 -1.04 20.05
C SER A 135 10.27 -1.25 18.59
N LEU A 136 10.37 -2.48 18.08
CA LEU A 136 10.01 -2.78 16.69
C LEU A 136 8.51 -2.67 16.45
N LEU A 137 7.69 -3.05 17.42
CA LEU A 137 6.23 -2.89 17.35
C LEU A 137 5.86 -1.40 17.25
N LEU A 138 6.36 -0.58 18.17
CA LEU A 138 6.05 0.86 18.22
C LEU A 138 6.68 1.62 17.03
N PHE A 139 7.90 1.25 16.62
CA PHE A 139 8.54 1.80 15.43
C PHE A 139 7.78 1.44 14.16
N GLY A 140 7.30 0.19 14.05
CA GLY A 140 6.42 -0.25 12.98
C GLY A 140 5.14 0.59 12.93
N GLY A 141 4.50 0.82 14.07
CA GLY A 141 3.33 1.71 14.20
C GLY A 141 3.60 3.12 13.65
N TRP A 142 4.71 3.73 14.07
CA TRP A 142 5.16 5.03 13.55
C TRP A 142 5.41 5.01 12.04
N LEU A 143 6.13 4.01 11.52
CA LEU A 143 6.40 3.89 10.09
C LEU A 143 5.09 3.80 9.29
N VAL A 144 4.15 2.96 9.71
CA VAL A 144 2.88 2.76 9.02
C VAL A 144 2.09 4.08 8.93
N VAL A 145 2.01 4.82 10.03
CA VAL A 145 1.26 6.09 10.07
C VAL A 145 1.97 7.18 9.27
N ILE A 146 3.28 7.35 9.43
CA ILE A 146 4.04 8.39 8.73
C ILE A 146 4.10 8.11 7.22
N TRP A 147 4.34 6.87 6.79
CA TRP A 147 4.32 6.55 5.36
C TRP A 147 2.93 6.66 4.74
N SER A 148 1.87 6.37 5.51
CA SER A 148 0.48 6.65 5.10
C SER A 148 0.23 8.14 4.91
N PHE A 149 0.68 8.97 5.86
CA PHE A 149 0.62 10.43 5.76
C PHE A 149 1.37 10.97 4.53
N ILE A 150 2.63 10.57 4.36
CA ILE A 150 3.45 11.00 3.21
C ILE A 150 2.79 10.58 1.89
N ARG A 151 2.21 9.38 1.82
CA ARG A 151 1.51 8.91 0.62
C ARG A 151 0.27 9.74 0.31
N THR A 152 -0.58 10.00 1.30
CA THR A 152 -1.82 10.79 1.13
C THR A 152 -1.50 12.23 0.77
N MET A 153 -0.46 12.82 1.38
CA MET A 153 0.06 14.14 1.02
C MET A 153 0.63 14.19 -0.40
N ALA A 154 1.44 13.20 -0.80
CA ALA A 154 1.99 13.11 -2.15
C ALA A 154 0.88 13.04 -3.21
N PHE A 155 -0.14 12.24 -2.95
CA PHE A 155 -1.31 12.12 -3.82
C PHE A 155 -2.11 13.44 -3.89
N HIS A 156 -2.31 14.10 -2.75
CA HIS A 156 -2.95 15.41 -2.69
C HIS A 156 -2.20 16.47 -3.51
N LEU A 157 -0.87 16.51 -3.40
CA LEU A 157 -0.03 17.44 -4.17
C LEU A 157 -0.08 17.17 -5.67
N GLN A 158 -0.10 15.90 -6.09
CA GLN A 158 -0.19 15.53 -7.50
C GLN A 158 -1.55 15.88 -8.12
N VAL A 159 -2.63 15.75 -7.38
CA VAL A 159 -3.98 15.88 -7.91
C VAL A 159 -4.55 17.27 -7.68
N CYS A 160 -4.52 17.77 -6.45
CA CYS A 160 -5.12 19.06 -6.10
C CYS A 160 -4.24 20.24 -6.48
N TRP A 161 -2.92 20.06 -6.42
CA TRP A 161 -1.95 21.09 -6.78
C TRP A 161 -1.24 20.85 -8.12
N GLU A 162 -1.56 19.76 -8.80
CA GLU A 162 -0.97 19.39 -10.11
C GLU A 162 0.57 19.40 -10.13
N ARG A 163 1.20 19.16 -8.97
CA ARG A 163 2.66 19.22 -8.83
C ARG A 163 3.29 17.87 -9.11
N VAL A 164 4.15 17.81 -10.11
CA VAL A 164 4.93 16.60 -10.43
C VAL A 164 5.97 16.36 -9.33
N LEU A 165 5.93 15.17 -8.72
CA LEU A 165 6.87 14.77 -7.67
C LEU A 165 8.23 14.47 -8.29
N GLY A 166 9.20 15.37 -8.09
CA GLY A 166 10.58 15.19 -8.55
C GLY A 166 11.49 14.52 -7.51
N PRO A 167 12.81 14.37 -7.83
CA PRO A 167 13.79 13.72 -6.94
C PRO A 167 13.94 14.38 -5.57
N LYS A 168 13.74 15.70 -5.48
CA LYS A 168 13.77 16.44 -4.22
C LYS A 168 12.70 15.95 -3.25
N PHE A 169 11.47 15.78 -3.73
CA PHE A 169 10.36 15.25 -2.93
C PHE A 169 10.64 13.81 -2.49
N MET A 170 11.23 12.99 -3.36
CA MET A 170 11.59 11.61 -3.03
C MET A 170 12.57 11.54 -1.84
N TRP A 171 13.66 12.31 -1.86
CA TRP A 171 14.60 12.34 -0.73
C TRP A 171 14.00 12.93 0.53
N THR A 172 13.21 14.01 0.43
CA THR A 172 12.47 14.55 1.58
C THR A 172 11.53 13.51 2.18
N ALA A 173 10.81 12.74 1.35
CA ALA A 173 9.93 11.68 1.80
C ALA A 173 10.69 10.56 2.54
N PHE A 174 11.89 10.17 2.09
CA PHE A 174 12.71 9.21 2.81
C PHE A 174 13.20 9.74 4.16
N VAL A 175 13.75 10.96 4.16
CA VAL A 175 14.28 11.59 5.38
C VAL A 175 13.16 11.76 6.41
N CYS A 176 12.00 12.28 6.02
CA CYS A 176 10.86 12.41 6.93
C CYS A 176 10.25 11.04 7.29
N GLY A 177 10.15 10.13 6.32
CA GLY A 177 9.51 8.83 6.45
C GLY A 177 10.22 7.87 7.42
N PHE A 178 11.54 7.96 7.52
CA PHE A 178 12.33 7.21 8.51
C PHE A 178 12.77 8.07 9.70
N GLY A 179 13.07 9.35 9.47
CA GLY A 179 13.56 10.26 10.50
C GLY A 179 12.51 10.56 11.58
N ILE A 180 11.26 10.84 11.21
CA ILE A 180 10.20 11.12 12.20
C ILE A 180 9.96 9.87 13.08
N PRO A 181 9.76 8.66 12.52
CA PRO A 181 9.67 7.44 13.33
C PRO A 181 10.89 7.16 14.21
N ALA A 182 12.11 7.41 13.71
CA ALA A 182 13.33 7.19 14.49
C ALA A 182 13.45 8.16 15.67
N ILE A 183 13.13 9.43 15.46
CA ILE A 183 13.09 10.45 16.52
C ILE A 183 12.00 10.09 17.54
N GLY A 184 10.79 9.77 17.07
CA GLY A 184 9.67 9.36 17.94
C GLY A 184 10.01 8.15 18.79
N LEU A 185 10.62 7.11 18.18
CA LEU A 185 11.12 5.92 18.87
C LEU A 185 12.16 6.28 19.92
N THR A 186 13.11 7.15 19.59
CA THR A 186 14.16 7.56 20.52
C THR A 186 13.59 8.31 21.72
N VAL A 187 12.73 9.29 21.48
CA VAL A 187 12.07 10.07 22.54
C VAL A 187 11.26 9.17 23.45
N MET A 188 10.40 8.32 22.88
CA MET A 188 9.54 7.45 23.69
C MET A 188 10.33 6.41 24.48
N LEU A 189 11.44 5.88 23.95
CA LEU A 189 12.27 4.92 24.71
C LEU A 189 13.03 5.60 25.86
N ILE A 190 13.46 6.85 25.69
CA ILE A 190 14.18 7.60 26.74
C ILE A 190 13.23 8.08 27.84
N LEU A 191 12.08 8.65 27.46
CA LEU A 191 11.17 9.32 28.40
C LEU A 191 10.13 8.39 29.03
N THR A 192 9.62 7.43 28.26
CA THR A 192 8.53 6.55 28.69
C THR A 192 9.02 5.12 28.93
N GLY A 193 9.68 4.56 27.92
CA GLY A 193 10.16 3.19 27.88
C GLY A 193 9.11 2.12 27.57
N VAL A 194 9.55 0.86 27.53
CA VAL A 194 8.68 -0.31 27.26
C VAL A 194 8.86 -1.38 28.34
N SER A 195 7.78 -2.10 28.66
CA SER A 195 7.77 -3.19 29.64
C SER A 195 6.70 -4.25 29.32
N PHE A 196 6.81 -5.42 29.93
CA PHE A 196 5.76 -6.42 29.90
C PHE A 196 4.62 -6.02 30.83
N ARG A 197 3.48 -5.65 30.25
CA ARG A 197 2.26 -5.34 31.00
C ARG A 197 1.07 -6.19 30.59
N PHE A 198 1.17 -6.84 29.43
CA PHE A 198 0.04 -7.48 28.73
C PHE A 198 0.41 -8.88 28.28
N GLY A 199 0.60 -9.78 29.26
CA GLY A 199 1.09 -11.13 28.99
C GLY A 199 2.47 -11.09 28.32
N GLU A 200 2.61 -11.82 27.21
CA GLU A 200 3.88 -11.96 26.50
C GLU A 200 4.27 -10.76 25.62
N ILE A 201 3.44 -9.71 25.56
CA ILE A 201 3.68 -8.55 24.68
C ILE A 201 4.31 -7.40 25.46
N CYS A 202 5.51 -6.99 25.03
CA CYS A 202 6.16 -5.78 25.53
C CYS A 202 5.58 -4.54 24.83
N HIS A 203 5.14 -3.55 25.60
CA HIS A 203 4.48 -2.34 25.08
C HIS A 203 4.94 -1.08 25.81
N ILE A 204 4.58 0.10 25.30
CA ILE A 204 4.91 1.38 25.91
C ILE A 204 4.39 1.49 27.35
N ASN A 205 5.19 2.07 28.24
CA ASN A 205 4.81 2.35 29.61
C ASN A 205 3.74 3.44 29.69
N VAL A 206 3.01 3.47 30.82
CA VAL A 206 1.91 4.42 31.04
C VAL A 206 2.42 5.82 31.32
N THR A 207 3.53 5.94 32.06
CA THR A 207 4.15 7.21 32.40
C THR A 207 4.57 7.94 31.13
N ASN A 208 3.86 9.01 30.76
CA ASN A 208 4.05 9.82 29.54
C ASN A 208 3.69 9.14 28.20
N GLY A 209 3.34 7.85 28.17
CA GLY A 209 3.06 7.12 26.91
C GLY A 209 1.92 7.70 26.06
N LEU A 210 0.94 8.35 26.70
CA LEU A 210 -0.11 9.10 26.01
C LEU A 210 0.47 10.24 25.14
N TYR A 211 1.37 11.03 25.72
CA TYR A 211 1.95 12.22 25.10
C TYR A 211 3.06 11.86 24.10
N ASP A 212 3.88 10.87 24.43
CA ASP A 212 5.07 10.53 23.64
C ASP A 212 4.74 9.65 22.42
N TYR A 213 3.62 8.91 22.45
CA TYR A 213 3.26 7.95 21.39
C TYR A 213 1.84 8.15 20.85
N TRP A 214 0.81 8.00 21.68
CA TRP A 214 -0.56 7.92 21.19
C TRP A 214 -1.06 9.21 20.55
N ILE A 215 -0.85 10.36 21.19
CA ILE A 215 -1.26 11.66 20.65
C ILE A 215 -0.58 11.95 19.30
N PRO A 216 0.76 11.89 19.17
CA PRO A 216 1.43 12.12 17.90
C PRO A 216 0.95 11.19 16.78
N VAL A 217 0.83 9.89 17.06
CA VAL A 217 0.39 8.89 16.07
C VAL A 217 -1.06 9.18 15.63
N MET A 218 -1.96 9.55 16.54
CA MET A 218 -3.33 9.94 16.18
C MET A 218 -3.37 11.21 15.33
N ILE A 219 -2.54 12.22 15.62
CA ILE A 219 -2.47 13.47 14.84
C ILE A 219 -2.08 13.17 13.38
N PHE A 220 -1.02 12.39 13.16
CA PHE A 220 -0.60 12.04 11.80
C PHE A 220 -1.62 11.15 11.08
N ALA A 221 -2.29 10.24 11.78
CA ALA A 221 -3.35 9.40 11.21
C ALA A 221 -4.56 10.25 10.78
N ALA A 222 -4.98 11.20 11.60
CA ALA A 222 -6.06 12.14 11.29
C ALA A 222 -5.69 13.06 10.12
N ALA A 223 -4.47 13.58 10.10
CA ALA A 223 -3.97 14.39 8.98
C ALA A 223 -3.93 13.61 7.66
N ALA A 224 -3.53 12.33 7.70
CA ALA A 224 -3.58 11.45 6.53
C ALA A 224 -5.01 11.26 6.01
N LEU A 225 -5.99 11.06 6.91
CA LEU A 225 -7.39 10.98 6.51
C LEU A 225 -7.86 12.30 5.90
N PHE A 226 -7.52 13.44 6.48
CA PHE A 226 -7.88 14.76 5.96
C PHE A 226 -7.38 14.96 4.52
N PHE A 227 -6.10 14.65 4.23
CA PHE A 227 -5.56 14.72 2.87
C PHE A 227 -6.24 13.72 1.93
N GLN A 228 -6.53 12.51 2.39
CA GLN A 228 -7.22 11.52 1.58
C GLN A 228 -8.65 11.96 1.22
N LEU A 229 -9.42 12.48 2.18
CA LEU A 229 -10.79 12.94 1.98
C LEU A 229 -10.85 14.20 1.12
N SER A 230 -10.00 15.19 1.40
CA SER A 230 -9.95 16.43 0.60
C SER A 230 -9.61 16.14 -0.87
N THR A 231 -8.65 15.24 -1.13
CA THR A 231 -8.32 14.83 -2.51
C THR A 231 -9.50 14.14 -3.19
N MET A 232 -10.21 13.27 -2.45
CA MET A 232 -11.38 12.59 -2.98
C MET A 232 -12.53 13.55 -3.31
N ILE A 233 -12.78 14.52 -2.45
CA ILE A 233 -13.79 15.57 -2.68
C ILE A 233 -13.41 16.39 -3.90
N TYR A 234 -12.15 16.82 -4.01
CA TYR A 234 -11.66 17.60 -5.15
C TYR A 234 -11.75 16.83 -6.48
N CYS A 235 -11.27 15.58 -6.52
CA CYS A 235 -11.41 14.70 -7.68
C CYS A 235 -12.87 14.60 -8.12
N THR A 236 -13.77 14.39 -7.17
CA THR A 236 -15.20 14.25 -7.46
C THR A 236 -15.78 15.55 -7.98
N HIS A 237 -15.45 16.69 -7.35
CA HIS A 237 -15.93 18.01 -7.73
C HIS A 237 -15.50 18.41 -9.14
N ILE A 238 -14.19 18.38 -9.45
CA ILE A 238 -13.69 18.73 -10.79
C ILE A 238 -14.22 17.78 -11.84
N TYR A 239 -14.24 16.49 -11.54
CA TYR A 239 -14.73 15.51 -12.49
C TYR A 239 -16.22 15.73 -12.80
N LEU A 240 -17.05 16.05 -11.80
CA LEU A 240 -18.45 16.43 -12.00
C LEU A 240 -18.58 17.75 -12.78
N ARG A 241 -17.82 18.79 -12.43
CA ARG A 241 -17.83 20.08 -13.14
C ARG A 241 -17.51 19.92 -14.63
N SER A 242 -16.49 19.14 -14.97
CA SER A 242 -16.11 18.85 -16.36
C SER A 242 -17.22 18.16 -17.18
N LEU A 243 -18.16 17.47 -16.52
CA LEU A 243 -19.31 16.85 -17.18
C LEU A 243 -20.41 17.86 -17.45
N PHE A 244 -20.66 18.78 -16.53
CA PHE A 244 -21.62 19.85 -16.72
C PHE A 244 -21.18 20.81 -17.83
N ASP A 245 -19.87 21.13 -17.91
CA ASP A 245 -19.34 21.98 -18.98
C ASP A 245 -19.48 21.34 -20.37
N LYS A 246 -19.33 20.01 -20.48
CA LYS A 246 -19.59 19.28 -21.74
C LYS A 246 -21.06 19.24 -22.16
N SER A 247 -22.00 19.26 -21.22
CA SER A 247 -23.43 19.38 -21.54
C SER A 247 -23.83 20.80 -21.95
N THR A 248 -23.15 21.82 -21.40
CA THR A 248 -23.45 23.23 -21.69
C THR A 248 -22.78 23.72 -22.97
N SER A 249 -21.62 23.19 -23.35
CA SER A 249 -20.92 23.59 -24.59
C SER A 249 -21.60 23.11 -25.88
N THR A 250 -22.60 22.22 -25.79
CA THR A 250 -23.54 21.94 -26.89
C THR A 250 -24.68 22.97 -27.03
N LEU A 251 -24.77 23.96 -26.13
CA LEU A 251 -25.82 25.00 -26.15
C LEU A 251 -25.37 26.32 -26.81
N GLY A 252 -24.09 26.46 -27.18
CA GLY A 252 -23.49 27.75 -27.57
C GLY A 252 -23.07 27.92 -29.04
N SER A 253 -23.11 26.90 -29.89
CA SER A 253 -22.77 27.05 -31.31
C SER A 253 -24.03 27.24 -32.16
N SER A 254 -24.68 28.39 -32.02
CA SER A 254 -25.64 28.89 -33.01
C SER A 254 -24.88 29.40 -34.23
N GLY A 255 -24.53 28.48 -35.13
CA GLY A 255 -24.23 28.74 -36.54
C GLY A 255 -25.27 28.00 -37.37
N ALA A 256 -26.04 28.75 -38.16
CA ALA A 256 -27.31 28.36 -38.77
C ALA A 256 -27.30 27.13 -39.70
N ASN A 257 -28.47 26.46 -39.74
CA ASN A 257 -29.00 25.54 -40.77
C ASN A 257 -28.81 24.02 -40.57
N LEU A 258 -29.77 23.36 -39.87
CA LEU A 258 -30.54 22.19 -40.36
C LEU A 258 -31.58 21.72 -39.31
N PRO A 259 -32.75 21.16 -39.71
CA PRO A 259 -33.82 20.80 -38.79
C PRO A 259 -33.79 19.30 -38.36
N SER A 260 -34.27 19.06 -37.14
CA SER A 260 -34.88 17.80 -36.64
C SER A 260 -33.97 16.62 -36.27
N TYR A 261 -33.31 16.72 -35.11
CA TYR A 261 -33.38 15.64 -34.11
C TYR A 261 -33.36 16.28 -32.72
N THR A 262 -34.52 16.35 -32.08
CA THR A 262 -34.68 16.64 -30.66
C THR A 262 -34.18 15.42 -29.87
N ALA A 263 -32.86 15.23 -29.81
CA ALA A 263 -32.27 14.39 -28.78
C ALA A 263 -32.52 15.13 -27.46
N SER A 264 -33.33 14.53 -26.59
CA SER A 264 -33.66 15.06 -25.27
C SER A 264 -32.42 15.65 -24.61
N ILE A 265 -32.49 16.94 -24.24
CA ILE A 265 -31.59 17.54 -23.26
C ILE A 265 -31.91 16.84 -21.92
N GLY A 266 -31.41 15.61 -21.79
CA GLY A 266 -31.47 14.87 -20.56
C GLY A 266 -30.51 15.55 -19.62
N THR A 267 -31.06 16.27 -18.63
CA THR A 267 -30.39 16.51 -17.35
C THR A 267 -29.49 15.30 -17.06
N VAL A 268 -28.20 15.52 -16.79
CA VAL A 268 -27.30 14.41 -16.48
C VAL A 268 -27.92 13.67 -15.30
N THR A 269 -28.54 12.51 -15.58
CA THR A 269 -29.34 11.83 -14.57
C THR A 269 -28.40 11.42 -13.45
N ALA A 270 -28.82 11.58 -12.19
CA ALA A 270 -27.99 11.25 -11.01
C ALA A 270 -27.35 9.84 -11.11
N ARG A 271 -28.00 8.91 -11.83
CA ARG A 271 -27.46 7.58 -12.17
C ARG A 271 -26.20 7.60 -13.05
N GLN A 272 -26.08 8.51 -14.00
CA GLN A 272 -24.91 8.65 -14.88
C GLN A 272 -23.73 9.31 -14.17
N ALA A 273 -24.00 10.29 -13.29
CA ALA A 273 -23.01 10.83 -12.35
C ALA A 273 -22.51 9.73 -11.38
N TYR A 274 -23.43 8.97 -10.76
CA TYR A 274 -23.11 7.88 -9.83
C TYR A 274 -22.24 6.78 -10.45
N ARG A 275 -22.58 6.26 -11.64
CA ARG A 275 -21.77 5.23 -12.33
C ARG A 275 -20.33 5.68 -12.59
N ARG A 276 -20.10 6.99 -12.70
CA ARG A 276 -18.79 7.56 -13.02
C ARG A 276 -18.01 7.97 -11.76
N VAL A 277 -18.67 8.47 -10.73
CA VAL A 277 -18.08 8.58 -9.37
C VAL A 277 -17.62 7.20 -8.90
N ARG A 278 -18.39 6.14 -9.17
CA ARG A 278 -17.96 4.75 -8.93
C ARG A 278 -16.66 4.39 -9.65
N ARG A 279 -16.36 4.97 -10.82
CA ARG A 279 -15.10 4.75 -11.53
C ARG A 279 -13.93 5.43 -10.83
N VAL A 280 -14.10 6.67 -10.36
CA VAL A 280 -13.08 7.39 -9.57
C VAL A 280 -12.83 6.67 -8.23
N LEU A 281 -13.89 6.27 -7.53
CA LEU A 281 -13.80 5.45 -6.33
C LEU A 281 -13.08 4.12 -6.62
N LYS A 282 -13.41 3.44 -7.72
CA LYS A 282 -12.72 2.20 -8.14
C LYS A 282 -11.24 2.41 -8.47
N LEU A 283 -10.80 3.62 -8.81
CA LEU A 283 -9.38 3.91 -9.02
C LEU A 283 -8.65 4.15 -7.70
N GLN A 284 -9.31 4.77 -6.71
CA GLN A 284 -8.70 5.19 -5.44
C GLN A 284 -9.05 4.30 -4.23
N TRP A 285 -9.94 3.31 -4.39
CA TRP A 285 -10.49 2.54 -3.25
C TRP A 285 -9.41 1.87 -2.41
N ARG A 286 -8.31 1.40 -3.02
CA ARG A 286 -7.18 0.80 -2.29
C ARG A 286 -6.48 1.80 -1.38
N GLY A 287 -6.37 3.07 -1.81
CA GLY A 287 -5.84 4.15 -0.98
C GLY A 287 -6.75 4.49 0.18
N ILE A 288 -8.03 4.70 -0.12
CA ILE A 288 -9.06 5.01 0.89
C ILE A 288 -9.16 3.88 1.93
N ALA A 289 -9.27 2.63 1.47
CA ALA A 289 -9.37 1.47 2.34
C ALA A 289 -8.15 1.37 3.27
N LEU A 290 -6.93 1.59 2.73
CA LEU A 290 -5.72 1.58 3.55
C LEU A 290 -5.78 2.64 4.66
N THR A 291 -6.08 3.89 4.31
CA THR A 291 -6.12 4.99 5.28
C THR A 291 -7.19 4.78 6.35
N LEU A 292 -8.37 4.27 5.97
CA LEU A 292 -9.45 3.94 6.91
C LEU A 292 -9.07 2.78 7.84
N ILE A 293 -8.44 1.72 7.32
CA ILE A 293 -7.97 0.58 8.12
C ILE A 293 -6.92 1.07 9.13
N ILE A 294 -5.94 1.87 8.71
CA ILE A 294 -4.90 2.39 9.61
C ILE A 294 -5.53 3.26 10.70
N LEU A 295 -6.39 4.22 10.34
CA LEU A 295 -7.02 5.09 11.32
C LEU A 295 -7.91 4.30 12.30
N GLY A 296 -8.71 3.37 11.79
CA GLY A 296 -9.56 2.51 12.62
C GLY A 296 -8.75 1.70 13.63
N ASN A 297 -7.64 1.10 13.20
CA ASN A 297 -6.74 0.38 14.10
C ASN A 297 -6.09 1.31 15.12
N VAL A 298 -5.56 2.47 14.70
CA VAL A 298 -4.92 3.44 15.60
C VAL A 298 -5.90 3.91 16.68
N ILE A 299 -7.13 4.28 16.31
CA ILE A 299 -8.17 4.70 17.27
C ILE A 299 -8.53 3.55 18.19
N PHE A 300 -8.78 2.36 17.65
CA PHE A 300 -9.15 1.19 18.44
C PHE A 300 -8.06 0.84 19.47
N PHE A 301 -6.81 0.74 19.04
CA PHE A 301 -5.69 0.45 19.95
C PHE A 301 -5.50 1.56 20.98
N ALA A 302 -5.54 2.83 20.57
CA ALA A 302 -5.42 3.95 21.49
C ALA A 302 -6.50 3.88 22.58
N VAL A 303 -7.76 3.69 22.21
CA VAL A 303 -8.88 3.60 23.16
C VAL A 303 -8.70 2.42 24.11
N VAL A 304 -8.37 1.23 23.59
CA VAL A 304 -8.23 0.02 24.42
C VAL A 304 -7.08 0.18 25.42
N PHE A 305 -5.91 0.63 24.98
CA PHE A 305 -4.75 0.77 25.86
C PHE A 305 -4.94 1.92 26.85
N ILE A 306 -5.46 3.07 26.43
CA ILE A 306 -5.75 4.19 27.35
C ILE A 306 -6.78 3.78 28.41
N ASN A 307 -7.84 3.05 28.02
CA ASN A 307 -8.84 2.58 28.98
C ASN A 307 -8.26 1.57 29.96
N LEU A 308 -7.37 0.68 29.50
CA LEU A 308 -6.69 -0.28 30.34
C LEU A 308 -5.75 0.41 31.34
N ASP A 309 -4.97 1.37 30.87
CA ASP A 309 -4.04 2.14 31.70
C ASP A 309 -4.80 2.95 32.76
N ASN A 310 -5.90 3.60 32.36
CA ASN A 310 -6.76 4.34 33.27
C ASN A 310 -7.46 3.44 34.28
N ALA A 311 -7.83 2.21 33.92
CA ALA A 311 -8.50 1.27 34.83
C ALA A 311 -7.55 0.65 35.87
N VAL A 312 -6.27 0.51 35.53
CA VAL A 312 -5.24 -0.11 36.39
C VAL A 312 -4.46 0.94 37.19
N ALA A 313 -4.60 2.22 36.87
CA ALA A 313 -3.98 3.30 37.64
C ALA A 313 -4.42 3.27 39.12
N PRO A 314 -3.50 3.48 40.09
CA PRO A 314 -3.78 3.45 41.52
C PRO A 314 -4.49 4.74 41.98
N THR A 315 -5.69 4.97 41.46
CA THR A 315 -6.56 6.08 41.87
C THR A 315 -7.53 5.61 42.95
N ALA A 316 -7.95 6.51 43.85
CA ALA A 316 -8.90 6.16 44.91
C ALA A 316 -10.23 5.59 44.37
N GLU A 317 -10.64 5.98 43.16
CA GLU A 317 -11.82 5.43 42.50
C GLU A 317 -11.58 4.00 41.98
N ASN A 318 -10.45 3.76 41.31
CA ASN A 318 -10.12 2.42 40.82
C ASN A 318 -9.89 1.43 41.96
N VAL A 319 -9.26 1.87 43.04
CA VAL A 319 -9.08 1.05 44.25
C VAL A 319 -10.44 0.65 44.83
N LYS A 320 -11.42 1.56 44.89
CA LYS A 320 -12.79 1.22 45.33
C LYS A 320 -13.45 0.21 44.40
N THR A 321 -13.32 0.39 43.09
CA THR A 321 -13.84 -0.55 42.08
C THR A 321 -13.18 -1.93 42.18
N ALA A 322 -11.88 -1.97 42.47
CA ALA A 322 -11.11 -3.21 42.62
C ALA A 322 -11.29 -3.87 43.99
N THR A 323 -11.77 -3.15 45.00
CA THR A 323 -11.87 -3.63 46.39
C THR A 323 -12.62 -4.96 46.52
N PRO A 324 -13.80 -5.18 45.90
CA PRO A 324 -14.51 -6.47 46.01
C PRO A 324 -13.69 -7.64 45.48
N TRP A 325 -12.94 -7.43 44.40
CA TRP A 325 -12.06 -8.44 43.81
C TRP A 325 -10.85 -8.72 44.72
N LEU A 326 -10.19 -7.68 45.21
CA LEU A 326 -9.03 -7.80 46.10
C LEU A 326 -9.40 -8.46 47.44
N LEU A 327 -10.56 -8.12 48.02
CA LEU A 327 -11.07 -8.75 49.24
C LEU A 327 -11.41 -10.22 49.03
N CYS A 328 -12.01 -10.58 47.90
CA CYS A 328 -12.25 -11.97 47.55
C CYS A 328 -10.92 -12.74 47.49
N LEU A 329 -9.92 -12.20 46.80
CA LEU A 329 -8.59 -12.83 46.71
C LEU A 329 -7.93 -12.99 48.09
N ALA A 330 -8.05 -12.00 48.98
CA ALA A 330 -7.51 -12.07 50.33
C ALA A 330 -8.19 -13.14 51.21
N GLN A 331 -9.45 -13.48 50.94
CA GLN A 331 -10.21 -14.47 51.70
C GLN A 331 -10.02 -15.90 51.19
N THR A 332 -10.06 -16.08 49.88
CA THR A 332 -10.04 -17.42 49.26
C THR A 332 -8.66 -17.85 48.81
N GLY A 333 -7.79 -16.90 48.44
CA GLY A 333 -6.55 -17.18 47.73
C GLY A 333 -6.75 -17.74 46.31
N ASP A 334 -7.99 -17.84 45.83
CA ASP A 334 -8.35 -18.49 44.58
C ASP A 334 -8.85 -17.46 43.56
N LYS A 335 -8.11 -17.35 42.46
CA LYS A 335 -8.39 -16.40 41.36
C LYS A 335 -9.66 -16.74 40.58
N ASP A 336 -10.03 -18.01 40.47
CA ASP A 336 -11.14 -18.43 39.62
C ASP A 336 -12.48 -18.09 40.27
N LEU A 337 -12.58 -18.27 41.59
CA LEU A 337 -13.75 -17.85 42.39
C LEU A 337 -13.96 -16.34 42.37
N CYS A 338 -12.87 -15.56 42.32
CA CYS A 338 -12.91 -14.11 42.41
C CYS A 338 -13.08 -13.40 41.06
N ARG A 339 -13.06 -14.14 39.95
CA ARG A 339 -13.02 -13.56 38.61
C ARG A 339 -14.25 -12.72 38.23
N ASN A 340 -15.43 -13.09 38.73
CA ASN A 340 -16.65 -12.33 38.48
C ASN A 340 -16.55 -10.87 38.96
N TYR A 341 -15.80 -10.64 40.05
CA TYR A 341 -15.54 -9.29 40.56
C TYR A 341 -14.48 -8.56 39.73
N ALA A 342 -13.56 -9.29 39.10
CA ALA A 342 -12.57 -8.71 38.22
C ALA A 342 -13.22 -8.07 36.97
N ALA A 343 -14.36 -8.58 36.49
CA ALA A 343 -15.01 -8.08 35.27
C ALA A 343 -15.23 -6.54 35.23
N ALA A 344 -15.34 -5.88 36.39
CA ALA A 344 -15.50 -4.43 36.50
C ALA A 344 -14.22 -3.60 36.23
N ILE A 345 -13.02 -4.22 36.18
CA ILE A 345 -11.73 -3.51 36.22
C ILE A 345 -11.04 -3.49 34.85
N GLY A 346 -11.42 -2.61 33.93
CA GLY A 346 -10.76 -2.50 32.63
C GLY A 346 -11.27 -3.50 31.57
N PRO A 347 -10.58 -3.68 30.44
CA PRO A 347 -11.11 -4.38 29.27
C PRO A 347 -11.36 -5.86 29.50
N ASN A 348 -12.35 -6.38 28.78
CA ASN A 348 -12.69 -7.81 28.76
C ASN A 348 -11.72 -8.61 27.87
N GLU A 349 -11.76 -9.94 28.02
CA GLU A 349 -10.90 -10.87 27.27
C GLU A 349 -11.09 -10.76 25.76
N ALA A 350 -12.33 -10.57 25.30
CA ALA A 350 -12.67 -10.41 23.89
C ALA A 350 -11.99 -9.18 23.27
N THR A 351 -11.86 -8.08 24.03
CA THR A 351 -11.18 -6.88 23.57
C THR A 351 -9.68 -7.14 23.41
N LEU A 352 -9.06 -7.83 24.37
CA LEU A 352 -7.64 -8.20 24.28
C LEU A 352 -7.37 -9.13 23.09
N LEU A 353 -8.22 -10.14 22.89
CA LEU A 353 -8.14 -11.02 21.74
C LEU A 353 -8.31 -10.25 20.42
N ALA A 354 -9.26 -9.31 20.37
CA ALA A 354 -9.48 -8.46 19.20
C ALA A 354 -8.24 -7.60 18.88
N VAL A 355 -7.55 -7.06 19.88
CA VAL A 355 -6.29 -6.32 19.66
C VAL A 355 -5.24 -7.21 18.99
N VAL A 356 -5.00 -8.41 19.50
CA VAL A 356 -4.00 -9.34 18.96
C VAL A 356 -4.37 -9.80 17.54
N ILE A 357 -5.65 -10.10 17.28
CA ILE A 357 -6.14 -10.47 15.95
C ILE A 357 -5.93 -9.30 14.98
N LEU A 358 -6.36 -8.10 15.35
CA LEU A 358 -6.26 -6.93 14.48
C LEU A 358 -4.80 -6.61 14.17
N LEU A 359 -3.92 -6.63 15.17
CA LEU A 359 -2.49 -6.42 15.01
C LEU A 359 -1.87 -7.46 14.06
N SER A 360 -2.28 -8.72 14.18
CA SER A 360 -1.83 -9.80 13.28
C SER A 360 -2.33 -9.62 11.85
N LEU A 361 -3.58 -9.18 11.66
CA LEU A 361 -4.19 -8.98 10.34
C LEU A 361 -3.65 -7.75 9.59
N VAL A 362 -2.91 -6.87 10.26
CA VAL A 362 -2.32 -5.69 9.61
C VAL A 362 -1.46 -6.08 8.39
N GLY A 363 -0.60 -7.11 8.52
CA GLY A 363 0.23 -7.59 7.40
C GLY A 363 -0.60 -8.22 6.26
N PHE A 364 -1.73 -8.84 6.60
CA PHE A 364 -2.66 -9.40 5.63
C PHE A 364 -3.35 -8.31 4.80
N TRP A 365 -3.78 -7.21 5.44
CA TRP A 365 -4.33 -6.06 4.72
C TRP A 365 -3.31 -5.42 3.78
N ASN A 366 -2.05 -5.33 4.21
CA ASN A 366 -0.96 -4.90 3.36
C ASN A 366 -0.85 -5.79 2.10
N PHE A 367 -0.89 -7.11 2.25
CA PHE A 367 -0.92 -8.04 1.12
C PHE A 367 -2.11 -7.78 0.19
N ILE A 368 -3.35 -7.76 0.70
CA ILE A 368 -4.56 -7.58 -0.12
C ILE A 368 -4.53 -6.27 -0.92
N LEU A 369 -4.11 -5.18 -0.28
CA LEU A 369 -4.20 -3.84 -0.88
C LEU A 369 -3.10 -3.59 -1.90
N TYR A 370 -1.90 -4.15 -1.69
CA TYR A 370 -0.74 -3.93 -2.56
C TYR A 370 -0.51 -5.06 -3.57
N ALA A 371 -0.93 -6.29 -3.29
CA ALA A 371 -0.89 -7.36 -4.27
C ALA A 371 -1.75 -6.99 -5.49
N ARG A 372 -1.18 -7.18 -6.67
CA ARG A 372 -1.87 -6.98 -7.95
C ARG A 372 -1.88 -8.30 -8.71
N PRO A 373 -2.99 -8.65 -9.39
CA PRO A 373 -3.04 -9.83 -10.25
C PRO A 373 -1.89 -9.87 -11.28
N SER A 374 -1.42 -8.71 -11.74
CA SER A 374 -0.28 -8.56 -12.65
C SER A 374 1.03 -9.12 -12.10
N MET A 375 1.23 -9.14 -10.78
CA MET A 375 2.43 -9.71 -10.15
C MET A 375 2.45 -11.23 -10.30
N PHE A 376 1.31 -11.90 -10.12
CA PHE A 376 1.21 -13.35 -10.30
C PHE A 376 1.48 -13.75 -11.75
N VAL A 377 0.94 -13.00 -12.71
CA VAL A 377 1.26 -13.19 -14.14
C VAL A 377 2.76 -13.01 -14.38
N GLY A 378 3.38 -12.00 -13.78
CA GLY A 378 4.83 -11.78 -13.89
C GLY A 378 5.66 -12.95 -13.33
N TRP A 379 5.24 -13.55 -12.20
CA TRP A 379 5.87 -14.76 -11.67
C TRP A 379 5.72 -15.94 -12.61
N VAL A 380 4.53 -16.17 -13.17
CA VAL A 380 4.30 -17.24 -14.15
C VAL A 380 5.16 -17.03 -15.39
N ASP A 381 5.27 -15.80 -15.90
CA ASP A 381 6.10 -15.47 -17.06
C ASP A 381 7.59 -15.69 -16.77
N LEU A 382 8.06 -15.28 -15.59
CA LEU A 382 9.45 -15.47 -15.17
C LEU A 382 9.81 -16.95 -15.02
N VAL A 383 8.93 -17.74 -14.40
CA VAL A 383 9.10 -19.19 -14.24
C VAL A 383 9.06 -19.88 -15.60
N ARG A 384 8.11 -19.53 -16.48
CA ARG A 384 8.01 -20.09 -17.84
C ARG A 384 9.22 -19.75 -18.70
N ASN A 385 9.74 -18.52 -18.64
CA ASN A 385 10.93 -18.12 -19.40
C ASN A 385 12.23 -18.75 -18.85
N LYS A 386 12.27 -19.10 -17.57
CA LYS A 386 13.38 -19.85 -16.96
C LYS A 386 13.34 -21.35 -17.32
N LEU A 387 12.13 -21.95 -17.32
CA LEU A 387 11.91 -23.35 -17.68
C LEU A 387 12.01 -23.59 -19.20
N THR A 388 11.62 -22.60 -19.99
CA THR A 388 11.74 -22.61 -21.44
C THR A 388 12.98 -21.78 -21.78
N GLN A 389 14.19 -22.36 -21.65
CA GLN A 389 15.38 -21.74 -22.23
C GLN A 389 15.17 -21.62 -23.74
N ARG A 390 14.67 -20.47 -24.19
CA ARG A 390 14.71 -20.10 -25.59
C ARG A 390 16.10 -19.54 -25.84
N ASN A 391 16.88 -20.28 -26.62
CA ASN A 391 18.07 -19.80 -27.32
C ASN A 391 17.66 -18.73 -28.35
N GLU A 392 16.99 -17.68 -27.93
CA GLU A 392 16.74 -16.52 -28.77
C GLU A 392 18.00 -15.66 -28.71
N PHE A 393 18.82 -15.79 -29.75
CA PHE A 393 19.88 -14.85 -30.09
C PHE A 393 19.23 -13.49 -30.40
N VAL A 394 18.87 -12.75 -29.37
CA VAL A 394 18.51 -11.34 -29.50
C VAL A 394 19.81 -10.60 -29.71
N SER A 395 20.03 -10.06 -30.91
CA SER A 395 21.14 -9.15 -31.16
C SER A 395 21.06 -8.02 -30.13
N VAL A 396 22.19 -7.73 -29.48
CA VAL A 396 22.33 -6.75 -28.39
C VAL A 396 21.69 -5.39 -28.73
N ASP A 397 21.59 -5.08 -30.03
CA ASP A 397 20.95 -3.88 -30.58
C ASP A 397 19.43 -3.79 -30.43
N ALA A 398 18.71 -4.93 -30.37
CA ALA A 398 17.26 -4.92 -30.26
C ALA A 398 16.79 -4.55 -28.85
N ASN A 399 17.56 -4.90 -27.80
CA ASN A 399 17.17 -4.63 -26.41
C ASN A 399 17.35 -3.14 -26.03
N ALA A 400 18.34 -2.46 -26.61
CA ALA A 400 18.59 -1.03 -26.38
C ALA A 400 17.44 -0.13 -26.87
N ARG A 401 16.75 -0.51 -27.97
CA ARG A 401 15.67 0.31 -28.56
C ARG A 401 14.33 0.22 -27.81
N PHE A 402 14.11 -0.81 -27.00
CA PHE A 402 12.84 -1.01 -26.28
C PHE A 402 12.93 -0.74 -24.77
N ALA A 403 14.12 -0.78 -24.16
CA ALA A 403 14.28 -0.47 -22.73
C ALA A 403 13.95 1.00 -22.38
N ASN A 404 14.18 1.95 -23.31
CA ASN A 404 14.06 3.39 -23.02
C ASN A 404 12.68 4.01 -23.31
N LYS A 405 11.75 3.32 -24.01
CA LYS A 405 10.44 3.90 -24.35
C LYS A 405 9.45 4.00 -23.17
N GLY A 406 9.71 3.30 -22.07
CA GLY A 406 8.86 3.35 -20.87
C GLY A 406 9.14 4.55 -19.95
N PHE A 407 10.32 5.16 -20.06
CA PHE A 407 10.76 6.26 -19.19
C PHE A 407 10.57 7.65 -19.80
N GLU A 408 10.45 7.78 -21.12
CA GLU A 408 10.27 9.09 -21.79
C GLU A 408 8.83 9.61 -21.78
N MET A 409 7.82 8.77 -21.52
CA MET A 409 6.41 9.21 -21.57
C MET A 409 5.89 9.88 -20.29
N LEU A 410 6.75 10.07 -19.27
CA LEU A 410 6.41 10.83 -18.05
C LEU A 410 7.21 12.14 -17.90
N THR A 411 8.06 12.49 -18.88
CA THR A 411 8.88 13.72 -18.85
C THR A 411 8.65 14.66 -20.03
N THR A 412 7.75 14.32 -20.96
CA THR A 412 7.39 15.25 -22.03
C THR A 412 6.37 16.27 -21.54
N SER A 413 6.88 17.47 -21.24
CA SER A 413 6.12 18.71 -21.20
C SER A 413 5.27 18.81 -22.47
N VAL A 414 3.96 18.59 -22.35
CA VAL A 414 3.00 18.89 -23.41
C VAL A 414 2.95 20.42 -23.56
N LYS A 415 3.84 20.96 -24.39
CA LYS A 415 3.58 22.25 -25.03
C LYS A 415 2.58 21.95 -26.15
N SER A 416 1.39 22.52 -26.04
CA SER A 416 0.33 22.44 -27.04
C SER A 416 0.89 22.82 -28.42
N PRO A 417 0.50 22.15 -29.53
CA PRO A 417 0.89 22.60 -30.85
C PRO A 417 0.14 23.91 -31.14
N ASP A 418 0.89 25.02 -31.20
CA ASP A 418 0.38 26.31 -31.65
C ASP A 418 -0.17 26.18 -33.07
N ALA A 419 -1.49 26.35 -33.18
CA ALA A 419 -2.21 26.44 -34.43
C ALA A 419 -2.05 27.87 -34.96
N PHE A 420 -1.08 28.13 -35.84
CA PHE A 420 -1.11 29.25 -36.81
C PHE A 420 -0.10 28.99 -37.94
N MET A 421 -0.49 28.19 -38.95
CA MET A 421 0.10 28.33 -40.29
C MET A 421 -0.65 29.45 -41.00
N ARG A 422 -0.07 30.65 -41.03
CA ARG A 422 -0.50 31.72 -41.93
C ARG A 422 0.00 31.41 -43.34
N SER A 423 -0.93 31.42 -44.28
CA SER A 423 -0.70 31.42 -45.72
C SER A 423 0.16 32.63 -46.14
N PRO A 424 1.16 32.50 -47.02
CA PRO A 424 1.84 33.67 -47.57
C PRO A 424 1.02 34.24 -48.73
N SER A 425 0.47 35.45 -48.53
CA SER A 425 -0.01 36.32 -49.61
C SER A 425 1.15 37.18 -50.15
N PRO A 426 1.14 37.55 -51.44
CA PRO A 426 2.32 38.03 -52.15
C PRO A 426 2.53 39.54 -51.97
N THR A 427 3.79 39.95 -51.83
CA THR A 427 4.20 41.36 -51.85
C THR A 427 4.49 41.82 -53.28
N ARG A 428 3.98 43.00 -53.66
CA ARG A 428 4.19 43.65 -54.96
C ARG A 428 4.74 45.08 -54.78
N MET A 429 5.49 45.51 -55.80
CA MET A 429 6.16 46.80 -56.11
C MET A 429 7.66 46.78 -55.77
N GLY A 430 8.64 46.94 -56.66
CA GLY A 430 8.77 47.41 -58.06
C GLY A 430 10.01 48.34 -58.14
N PRO A 431 10.49 48.85 -59.30
CA PRO A 431 10.72 48.28 -60.64
C PRO A 431 12.23 48.33 -61.03
N ASP A 432 12.68 47.54 -62.03
CA ASP A 432 13.47 48.07 -63.16
C ASP A 432 13.86 47.02 -64.23
N ARG A 433 13.53 47.41 -65.46
CA ARG A 433 14.26 47.27 -66.74
C ARG A 433 14.45 45.92 -67.47
N ASP A 434 13.84 45.96 -68.65
CA ASP A 434 14.36 45.55 -69.97
C ASP A 434 14.51 44.06 -70.28
N ALA A 435 13.61 43.56 -71.15
CA ALA A 435 13.93 43.14 -72.53
C ALA A 435 13.14 41.91 -73.04
N PHE A 436 12.33 42.17 -74.08
CA PHE A 436 12.08 41.35 -75.28
C PHE A 436 11.20 40.08 -75.26
N MET A 437 10.09 40.21 -76.04
CA MET A 437 9.43 39.24 -76.96
C MET A 437 8.80 37.96 -76.35
N ARG A 438 7.62 37.45 -76.73
CA ARG A 438 6.74 37.58 -77.91
C ARG A 438 5.35 36.94 -77.56
N SER A 439 4.27 37.51 -78.09
CA SER A 439 2.88 36.95 -78.14
C SER A 439 2.81 35.75 -79.14
N PRO A 440 1.68 35.01 -79.38
CA PRO A 440 0.29 35.23 -78.93
C PRO A 440 -0.54 33.97 -78.52
N SER A 441 -1.75 34.22 -78.00
CA SER A 441 -2.94 33.31 -77.94
C SER A 441 -3.33 32.80 -79.36
N PRO A 442 -4.29 31.84 -79.61
CA PRO A 442 -5.68 31.85 -79.09
C PRO A 442 -6.49 30.50 -79.05
N THR A 443 -7.73 30.59 -78.49
CA THR A 443 -9.02 29.95 -78.90
C THR A 443 -9.28 28.42 -79.04
N GLN A 444 -10.48 28.06 -78.56
CA GLN A 444 -11.59 27.31 -79.22
C GLN A 444 -11.92 25.83 -78.88
N MET A 445 -13.18 25.68 -78.42
CA MET A 445 -14.26 24.76 -78.84
C MET A 445 -14.11 23.22 -78.92
N GLY A 446 -15.17 22.58 -78.40
CA GLY A 446 -15.79 21.36 -78.94
C GLY A 446 -15.47 20.09 -78.16
N ARG A 447 -16.33 19.09 -77.99
CA ARG A 447 -17.73 18.81 -78.34
C ARG A 447 -17.98 17.39 -77.79
N THR A 448 -19.17 17.08 -77.24
CA THR A 448 -19.91 15.77 -77.28
C THR A 448 -19.18 14.46 -76.91
N ASP A 449 -19.75 13.42 -76.29
CA ASP A 449 -21.11 12.95 -76.10
C ASP A 449 -21.07 11.71 -75.17
N ARG A 450 -22.20 11.40 -74.50
CA ARG A 450 -22.84 10.08 -74.24
C ARG A 450 -21.98 8.84 -73.88
N SER A 451 -22.36 7.91 -73.00
CA SER A 451 -23.62 7.58 -72.32
C SER A 451 -23.45 6.32 -71.44
N ALA A 452 -24.29 6.21 -70.40
CA ALA A 452 -24.98 5.02 -69.86
C ALA A 452 -24.19 3.76 -69.42
N PHE A 453 -24.44 3.26 -68.20
CA PHE A 453 -25.46 2.23 -67.91
C PHE A 453 -25.57 1.93 -66.38
N MET A 454 -26.81 1.80 -65.89
CA MET A 454 -27.23 1.23 -64.58
C MET A 454 -26.91 -0.29 -64.51
N SER A 455 -26.99 -1.08 -63.42
CA SER A 455 -27.97 -1.20 -62.33
C SER A 455 -27.42 -2.07 -61.17
N SER A 456 -28.00 -1.90 -59.97
CA SER A 456 -28.02 -2.83 -58.81
C SER A 456 -28.81 -4.14 -59.15
N PRO A 457 -28.96 -5.20 -58.30
CA PRO A 457 -29.14 -5.16 -56.83
C PRO A 457 -28.55 -6.33 -55.99
N SER A 458 -28.68 -6.21 -54.66
CA SER A 458 -28.56 -7.29 -53.65
C SER A 458 -29.75 -8.28 -53.70
N PRO A 459 -29.73 -9.44 -52.99
CA PRO A 459 -30.32 -9.46 -51.63
C PRO A 459 -29.77 -10.49 -50.59
N THR A 460 -30.19 -10.22 -49.36
CA THR A 460 -30.32 -10.94 -48.07
C THR A 460 -30.56 -12.46 -48.00
N GLN A 461 -30.08 -13.13 -46.91
CA GLN A 461 -30.86 -13.87 -45.87
C GLN A 461 -29.96 -14.85 -45.05
N THR A 462 -29.79 -14.66 -43.73
CA THR A 462 -30.43 -15.35 -42.57
C THR A 462 -30.25 -16.87 -42.43
N GLY A 463 -29.80 -17.34 -41.26
CA GLY A 463 -29.93 -18.75 -40.86
C GLY A 463 -29.19 -19.14 -39.57
N TYR A 464 -29.94 -19.32 -38.48
CA TYR A 464 -29.55 -19.88 -37.19
C TYR A 464 -29.11 -21.36 -37.27
N GLY A 465 -28.27 -21.84 -36.35
CA GLY A 465 -28.08 -23.28 -36.13
C GLY A 465 -27.00 -23.66 -35.13
N ARG A 466 -27.42 -24.22 -33.99
CA ARG A 466 -26.67 -24.57 -32.78
C ARG A 466 -26.22 -26.04 -32.84
N SER A 467 -25.18 -26.36 -32.04
CA SER A 467 -24.98 -27.63 -31.29
C SER A 467 -23.89 -28.62 -31.76
N THR A 468 -22.82 -28.66 -30.95
CA THR A 468 -22.19 -29.83 -30.29
C THR A 468 -21.84 -31.08 -31.12
N THR A 469 -20.56 -31.43 -31.16
CA THR A 469 -20.01 -32.68 -30.59
C THR A 469 -18.47 -32.70 -30.63
N SER A 470 -17.86 -33.01 -29.48
CA SER A 470 -16.52 -33.58 -29.38
C SER A 470 -16.65 -35.09 -29.54
N PRO A 471 -15.64 -35.79 -30.09
CA PRO A 471 -14.73 -36.49 -29.17
C PRO A 471 -13.26 -36.46 -29.62
N ASN A 472 -12.36 -36.43 -28.63
CA ASN A 472 -10.96 -36.86 -28.74
C ASN A 472 -10.92 -38.39 -28.97
N PRO A 473 -9.88 -38.96 -29.63
CA PRO A 473 -8.64 -39.25 -28.90
C PRO A 473 -7.31 -39.20 -29.69
N SER A 474 -6.25 -38.87 -28.95
CA SER A 474 -4.85 -39.34 -29.00
C SER A 474 -4.07 -39.57 -30.31
N LEU A 475 -2.89 -38.93 -30.32
CA LEU A 475 -1.59 -39.41 -30.83
C LEU A 475 -1.41 -39.51 -32.37
N ASP A 476 -0.79 -38.49 -32.98
CA ASP A 476 0.45 -38.75 -33.72
C ASP A 476 1.25 -37.47 -34.03
N ARG A 477 2.57 -37.63 -34.03
CA ARG A 477 3.59 -36.59 -34.10
C ARG A 477 4.21 -36.63 -35.50
N THR A 478 3.85 -35.70 -36.39
CA THR A 478 4.58 -35.46 -37.64
C THR A 478 4.70 -33.98 -37.98
N HIS A 479 5.92 -33.60 -38.35
CA HIS A 479 6.40 -32.25 -38.64
C HIS A 479 5.84 -31.70 -39.96
N VAL A 480 5.32 -30.46 -39.98
CA VAL A 480 5.49 -29.53 -41.12
C VAL A 480 5.50 -28.09 -40.58
N ALA A 481 6.63 -27.40 -40.78
CA ALA A 481 6.76 -25.97 -40.54
C ALA A 481 5.84 -25.20 -41.51
N ARG A 482 4.86 -24.48 -40.99
CA ARG A 482 4.03 -23.56 -41.79
C ARG A 482 4.71 -22.19 -41.77
N GLU A 483 5.45 -21.87 -42.83
CA GLU A 483 5.87 -20.49 -43.10
C GLU A 483 4.63 -19.59 -43.12
N ALA A 484 4.52 -18.69 -42.14
CA ALA A 484 3.51 -17.65 -42.16
C ALA A 484 3.94 -16.61 -43.22
N ARG A 485 3.38 -16.74 -44.42
CA ARG A 485 3.57 -15.77 -45.51
C ARG A 485 2.95 -14.43 -45.09
N TYR A 486 3.78 -13.43 -44.84
CA TYR A 486 3.34 -12.09 -44.47
C TYR A 486 2.64 -11.41 -45.67
N VAL A 487 1.35 -11.16 -45.56
CA VAL A 487 0.59 -10.37 -46.54
C VAL A 487 0.68 -8.89 -46.14
N ARG A 488 1.36 -8.08 -46.95
CA ARG A 488 1.44 -6.62 -46.76
C ARG A 488 0.08 -5.96 -47.06
N PRO A 489 -0.40 -5.04 -46.20
CA PRO A 489 -1.47 -4.12 -46.57
C PRO A 489 -1.03 -3.20 -47.71
N SER A 490 -1.92 -2.94 -48.68
CA SER A 490 -1.65 -2.28 -49.97
C SER A 490 -1.29 -0.79 -49.92
N LEU A 491 -1.03 -0.20 -48.75
CA LEU A 491 -0.73 1.22 -48.59
C LEU A 491 0.32 1.47 -47.49
N SER A 492 1.54 0.98 -47.69
CA SER A 492 2.71 1.38 -46.88
C SER A 492 3.94 1.61 -47.76
N PHE A 493 4.29 2.88 -47.94
CA PHE A 493 5.49 3.35 -48.64
C PHE A 493 6.65 3.54 -47.66
N SER A 494 7.15 2.43 -47.10
CA SER A 494 8.51 2.35 -46.54
C SER A 494 8.82 0.90 -46.17
N GLY A 495 9.43 0.16 -47.09
CA GLY A 495 10.02 -1.16 -46.84
C GLY A 495 11.55 -1.06 -46.79
N PRO A 496 12.23 -1.85 -45.94
CA PRO A 496 13.70 -1.84 -45.86
C PRO A 496 14.31 -2.41 -47.14
N ARG A 497 15.37 -1.77 -47.65
CA ARG A 497 16.15 -2.28 -48.78
C ARG A 497 16.97 -3.50 -48.33
N PRO A 498 17.05 -4.58 -49.13
CA PRO A 498 18.00 -5.67 -48.90
C PRO A 498 19.44 -5.16 -49.09
N PRO A 499 20.44 -5.71 -48.37
CA PRO A 499 21.82 -5.32 -48.54
C PRO A 499 22.29 -5.72 -49.94
N SER A 500 22.79 -4.74 -50.69
CA SER A 500 23.49 -4.96 -51.95
C SER A 500 24.77 -5.75 -51.69
N SER A 501 24.78 -7.01 -52.11
CA SER A 501 25.99 -7.82 -52.23
C SER A 501 26.89 -7.24 -53.32
N LEU A 502 28.02 -6.64 -52.94
CA LEU A 502 29.27 -6.54 -53.71
C LEU A 502 30.25 -5.62 -52.94
N HIS A 503 31.08 -6.21 -52.07
CA HIS A 503 32.52 -5.94 -51.96
C HIS A 503 33.15 -6.79 -50.84
N SER A 504 34.17 -7.57 -51.26
CA SER A 504 35.25 -8.19 -50.47
C SER A 504 34.90 -8.82 -49.12
N ALA A 505 35.00 -10.15 -49.07
CA ALA A 505 35.19 -10.90 -47.84
C ALA A 505 36.35 -10.29 -47.02
N ARG A 506 36.02 -9.64 -45.90
CA ARG A 506 36.93 -9.46 -44.78
C ARG A 506 36.58 -10.53 -43.77
N GLU A 507 37.46 -11.52 -43.68
CA GLU A 507 37.46 -12.51 -42.62
C GLU A 507 37.55 -11.78 -41.28
N TRP A 508 36.63 -12.07 -40.38
CA TRP A 508 36.54 -11.43 -39.07
C TRP A 508 37.52 -12.12 -38.13
N ASP A 509 38.53 -11.38 -37.67
CA ASP A 509 39.56 -11.87 -36.75
C ASP A 509 39.12 -11.67 -35.28
N PRO A 510 38.86 -12.75 -34.52
CA PRO A 510 38.44 -12.68 -33.13
C PRO A 510 39.48 -12.02 -32.18
N GLN A 511 40.76 -11.93 -32.56
CA GLN A 511 41.78 -11.27 -31.73
C GLN A 511 41.67 -9.74 -31.72
N SER A 512 40.98 -9.15 -32.69
CA SER A 512 40.79 -7.69 -32.79
C SER A 512 39.77 -7.10 -31.79
N SER A 513 39.04 -7.95 -31.05
CA SER A 513 37.88 -7.55 -30.24
C SER A 513 38.00 -7.80 -28.73
N PHE A 514 39.17 -8.23 -28.22
CA PHE A 514 39.39 -8.59 -26.79
C PHE A 514 38.30 -9.51 -26.18
N ALA A 515 37.63 -10.31 -27.01
CA ALA A 515 36.65 -11.28 -26.56
C ALA A 515 37.35 -12.56 -26.03
N PRO A 516 36.92 -13.14 -24.89
CA PRO A 516 37.54 -14.36 -24.37
C PRO A 516 37.24 -15.54 -25.30
N GLY A 517 38.28 -16.10 -25.92
CA GLY A 517 38.17 -17.33 -26.71
C GLY A 517 37.93 -18.55 -25.80
N HIS A 518 36.93 -19.36 -26.13
CA HIS A 518 36.69 -20.65 -25.48
C HIS A 518 37.87 -21.59 -25.68
N GLY A 519 38.59 -21.88 -24.59
CA GLY A 519 39.50 -23.03 -24.52
C GLY A 519 38.69 -24.31 -24.35
N ARG A 520 38.89 -25.27 -25.26
CA ARG A 520 38.48 -26.67 -25.09
C ARG A 520 39.35 -27.33 -24.04
N VAL A 521 38.76 -27.78 -22.92
CA VAL A 521 38.94 -29.12 -22.31
C VAL A 521 37.63 -29.49 -21.65
#